data_AF-A0A538S4X8-F1
#
_entry.id   AF-A0A538S4X8-F1
#
_cell.length_a   1.000
_cell.length_b   1.000
_cell.length_c   1.000
_cell.angle_alpha   90.00
_cell.angle_beta   90.00
_cell.angle_gamma   90.00
#
_symmetry.space_group_name_H-M   'P 1'
#
loop_
_entity.id
_entity.type
_entity.pdbx_description
1 polymer ?
#
loop_
_entity_poly.entity_id
_entity_poly.type
_entity_poly.pdbx_seq_one_letter_code
_entity_poly.pdbx_strand_id
1 'polypeptide(L)'
;MPLTADRANQHMVDRLIAEGALWSRPLIAAFRSTPRHQFLDRVYQFHRKDNGWHEINTREPTREDLRLIYADRALITHLSAPTRDGPGTPISSSSQPSLMAQMLEDLHLAPGLRVLEIGAGTGYNAALLACVVGPGQVTSIDVDRKVLFEAWDHLRAFPERGVDVKHADGRHGYPEGVPFERIMVTAATPDVEPAWLEQMSPGGILLAPLVLAPGLAFIVRGTVSNRVLTAKLTRAAYFMPLRAEGETGEPEQRPWDHAGEMQTCPAPWAHWFDRRRPRASWLVFIQSLAFLGYLRGLAVQFQSLPDGESMFAISAGDAVCWYGERRWQVTGKAGRELGWTLWREFLELGGPRPSDYVLQAWQEPPGFPEKGGGYLRRGPRCMQHWQQIDEIERPAFI
;
A
#
# COMPACT_ATOMS: atom_id res chain seq x y z
N MET A 1 28.22 -24.97 5.94
CA MET A 1 28.35 -24.75 4.48
C MET A 1 28.13 -23.28 4.14
N PRO A 2 28.76 -22.74 3.08
CA PRO A 2 28.53 -21.35 2.65
C PRO A 2 27.10 -21.14 2.12
N LEU A 3 26.56 -19.95 2.34
CA LEU A 3 25.27 -19.50 1.81
C LEU A 3 25.47 -19.13 0.33
N THR A 4 24.90 -19.92 -0.58
CA THR A 4 24.84 -19.58 -2.02
C THR A 4 23.59 -18.74 -2.27
N ALA A 5 23.56 -18.00 -3.39
CA ALA A 5 22.41 -17.17 -3.75
C ALA A 5 21.11 -17.99 -3.89
N ASP A 6 21.19 -19.20 -4.46
CA ASP A 6 20.07 -20.13 -4.55
C ASP A 6 19.56 -20.56 -3.18
N ARG A 7 20.47 -20.92 -2.26
CA ARG A 7 20.08 -21.30 -0.89
C ARG A 7 19.43 -20.14 -0.15
N ALA A 8 19.89 -18.92 -0.38
CA ALA A 8 19.28 -17.72 0.20
C ALA A 8 17.85 -17.50 -0.35
N ASN A 9 17.63 -17.73 -1.66
CA ASN A 9 16.29 -17.71 -2.25
C ASN A 9 15.38 -18.77 -1.61
N GLN A 10 15.82 -20.02 -1.57
CA GLN A 10 15.02 -21.11 -1.00
C GLN A 10 14.67 -20.84 0.46
N HIS A 11 15.63 -20.33 1.25
CA HIS A 11 15.39 -19.99 2.65
C HIS A 11 14.38 -18.83 2.82
N MET A 12 14.45 -17.80 1.97
CA MET A 12 13.44 -16.75 1.96
C MET A 12 12.05 -17.35 1.69
N VAL A 13 11.91 -18.20 0.68
CA VAL A 13 10.63 -18.86 0.36
C VAL A 13 10.11 -19.71 1.53
N ASP A 14 10.98 -20.51 2.15
CA ASP A 14 10.59 -21.34 3.31
C ASP A 14 10.08 -20.47 4.47
N ARG A 15 10.70 -19.31 4.70
CA ARG A 15 10.24 -18.35 5.70
C ARG A 15 8.88 -17.74 5.34
N LEU A 16 8.67 -17.33 4.10
CA LEU A 16 7.39 -16.78 3.65
C LEU A 16 6.24 -17.77 3.84
N ILE A 17 6.50 -19.06 3.62
CA ILE A 17 5.53 -20.14 3.87
C ILE A 17 5.26 -20.29 5.37
N ALA A 18 6.32 -20.36 6.18
CA ALA A 18 6.20 -20.54 7.63
C ALA A 18 5.47 -19.37 8.32
N GLU A 19 5.63 -18.16 7.79
CA GLU A 19 4.98 -16.93 8.26
C GLU A 19 3.55 -16.74 7.70
N GLY A 20 3.08 -17.66 6.84
CA GLY A 20 1.75 -17.60 6.24
C GLY A 20 1.57 -16.52 5.16
N ALA A 21 2.67 -15.96 4.66
CA ALA A 21 2.67 -14.93 3.62
C ALA A 21 2.55 -15.52 2.19
N LEU A 22 2.88 -16.81 2.02
CA LEU A 22 2.91 -17.51 0.74
C LEU A 22 2.41 -18.94 0.93
N TRP A 23 1.39 -19.39 0.19
CA TRP A 23 0.76 -20.69 0.44
C TRP A 23 0.32 -21.44 -0.82
N SER A 24 0.04 -20.77 -1.94
CA SER A 24 -0.41 -21.43 -3.16
C SER A 24 0.77 -22.08 -3.89
N ARG A 25 0.57 -23.32 -4.34
CA ARG A 25 1.60 -24.09 -5.04
C ARG A 25 2.19 -23.37 -6.26
N PRO A 26 1.39 -22.72 -7.14
CA PRO A 26 1.93 -22.00 -8.29
C PRO A 26 2.84 -20.84 -7.88
N LEU A 27 2.47 -20.05 -6.86
CA LEU A 27 3.32 -18.94 -6.40
C LEU A 27 4.56 -19.45 -5.66
N ILE A 28 4.46 -20.51 -4.84
CA ILE A 28 5.64 -21.14 -4.24
C ILE A 28 6.64 -21.56 -5.33
N ALA A 29 6.18 -22.20 -6.40
CA ALA A 29 7.03 -22.57 -7.52
C ALA A 29 7.64 -21.34 -8.23
N ALA A 30 6.84 -20.29 -8.46
CA ALA A 30 7.28 -19.03 -9.06
C ALA A 30 8.45 -18.42 -8.25
N PHE A 31 8.26 -18.20 -6.95
CA PHE A 31 9.28 -17.63 -6.07
C PHE A 31 10.55 -18.49 -6.00
N ARG A 32 10.43 -19.82 -5.97
CA ARG A 32 11.61 -20.71 -5.98
C ARG A 32 12.39 -20.63 -7.29
N SER A 33 11.70 -20.43 -8.42
CA SER A 33 12.29 -20.38 -9.76
C SER A 33 12.77 -18.99 -10.21
N THR A 34 12.47 -17.94 -9.44
CA THR A 34 12.77 -16.55 -9.77
C THR A 34 13.61 -15.95 -8.64
N PRO A 35 14.94 -16.08 -8.69
CA PRO A 35 15.80 -15.61 -7.62
C PRO A 35 15.86 -14.07 -7.57
N ARG A 36 15.43 -13.48 -6.46
CA ARG A 36 15.30 -12.01 -6.30
C ARG A 36 16.58 -11.23 -6.63
N HIS A 37 17.75 -11.77 -6.30
CA HIS A 37 19.05 -11.13 -6.56
C HIS A 37 19.36 -10.89 -8.05
N GLN A 38 18.75 -11.64 -8.98
CA GLN A 38 18.96 -11.44 -10.43
C GLN A 38 18.22 -10.22 -10.98
N PHE A 39 17.37 -9.59 -10.16
CA PHE A 39 16.61 -8.39 -10.49
C PHE A 39 17.14 -7.17 -9.74
N LEU A 40 18.36 -7.24 -9.20
CA LEU A 40 18.96 -6.19 -8.40
C LEU A 40 20.40 -5.95 -8.86
N ASP A 41 20.58 -4.87 -9.61
CA ASP A 41 21.91 -4.36 -9.94
C ASP A 41 22.57 -3.64 -8.76
N ARG A 42 21.75 -2.93 -7.98
CA ARG A 42 22.16 -2.15 -6.82
C ARG A 42 21.01 -1.94 -5.84
N VAL A 43 21.37 -1.58 -4.62
CA VAL A 43 20.43 -1.08 -3.61
C VAL A 43 21.02 0.12 -2.85
N TYR A 44 20.16 1.02 -2.40
CA TYR A 44 20.55 2.19 -1.60
C TYR A 44 20.15 2.01 -0.13
N GLN A 45 21.09 2.23 0.78
CA GLN A 45 20.83 2.27 2.22
C GLN A 45 20.99 3.68 2.76
N PHE A 46 20.01 4.14 3.53
CA PHE A 46 20.07 5.45 4.15
C PHE A 46 20.88 5.41 5.44
N HIS A 47 21.91 6.24 5.54
CA HIS A 47 22.73 6.41 6.72
C HIS A 47 22.33 7.68 7.46
N ARG A 48 21.79 7.53 8.68
CA ARG A 48 21.34 8.66 9.50
C ARG A 48 22.49 9.56 10.00
N LYS A 49 23.72 9.05 10.05
CA LYS A 49 24.88 9.79 10.60
C LYS A 49 25.33 10.93 9.69
N ASP A 50 25.29 10.71 8.39
CA ASP A 50 25.69 11.66 7.35
C ASP A 50 24.50 12.14 6.51
N ASN A 51 23.29 11.69 6.85
CA ASN A 51 22.05 12.04 6.17
C ASN A 51 22.10 11.74 4.66
N GLY A 52 22.72 10.61 4.29
CA GLY A 52 23.02 10.27 2.90
C GLY A 52 22.61 8.86 2.50
N TRP A 53 22.43 8.65 1.19
CA TRP A 53 22.23 7.32 0.61
C TRP A 53 23.55 6.72 0.17
N HIS A 54 23.78 5.48 0.57
CA HIS A 54 24.95 4.69 0.20
C HIS A 54 24.55 3.59 -0.77
N GLU A 55 25.19 3.56 -1.93
CA GLU A 55 24.96 2.53 -2.94
C GLU A 55 25.72 1.25 -2.59
N ILE A 56 25.04 0.12 -2.71
CA ILE A 56 25.62 -1.22 -2.60
C ILE A 56 25.39 -1.90 -3.94
N ASN A 57 26.46 -2.29 -4.62
CA ASN A 57 26.40 -3.06 -5.86
C ASN A 57 26.01 -4.51 -5.52
N THR A 58 24.97 -5.02 -6.19
CA THR A 58 24.42 -6.35 -5.92
C THR A 58 24.51 -7.32 -7.10
N ARG A 59 25.25 -6.95 -8.18
CA ARG A 59 25.46 -7.82 -9.35
C ARG A 59 26.27 -9.06 -9.02
N GLU A 60 27.25 -8.92 -8.13
CA GLU A 60 28.06 -10.03 -7.61
C GLU A 60 27.98 -10.02 -6.08
N PRO A 61 26.84 -10.45 -5.51
CA PRO A 61 26.56 -10.21 -4.10
C PRO A 61 27.48 -11.04 -3.21
N THR A 62 28.10 -10.39 -2.23
CA THR A 62 28.78 -11.08 -1.15
C THR A 62 27.77 -11.83 -0.26
N ARG A 63 28.28 -12.62 0.69
CA ARG A 63 27.41 -13.28 1.68
C ARG A 63 26.60 -12.27 2.52
N GLU A 64 27.14 -11.08 2.76
CA GLU A 64 26.43 -10.04 3.51
C GLU A 64 25.32 -9.40 2.65
N ASP A 65 25.61 -9.13 1.38
CA ASP A 65 24.63 -8.61 0.43
C ASP A 65 23.47 -9.59 0.23
N LEU A 66 23.75 -10.90 0.17
CA LEU A 66 22.70 -11.92 0.10
C LEU A 66 21.75 -11.88 1.31
N ARG A 67 22.27 -11.59 2.52
CA ARG A 67 21.39 -11.45 3.70
C ARG A 67 20.51 -10.21 3.59
N LEU A 68 21.04 -9.12 3.02
CA LEU A 68 20.30 -7.89 2.75
C LEU A 68 19.23 -8.10 1.67
N ILE A 69 19.59 -8.69 0.54
CA ILE A 69 18.71 -8.93 -0.63
C ILE A 69 17.53 -9.82 -0.27
N TYR A 70 17.77 -10.87 0.52
CA TYR A 70 16.75 -11.84 0.93
C TYR A 70 16.13 -11.53 2.31
N ALA A 71 16.43 -10.37 2.90
CA ALA A 71 15.71 -9.91 4.08
C ALA A 71 14.26 -9.54 3.72
N ASP A 72 13.35 -9.79 4.65
CA ASP A 72 11.95 -9.40 4.50
C ASP A 72 11.75 -7.89 4.75
N ARG A 73 12.29 -7.08 3.84
CA ARG A 73 12.16 -5.62 3.82
C ARG A 73 12.18 -5.09 2.39
N ALA A 74 11.61 -3.91 2.18
CA ALA A 74 11.77 -3.19 0.95
C ALA A 74 13.23 -2.72 0.78
N LEU A 75 13.72 -2.74 -0.45
CA LEU A 75 15.07 -2.31 -0.82
C LEU A 75 14.97 -1.19 -1.84
N ILE A 76 15.52 -0.02 -1.53
CA ILE A 76 15.51 1.12 -2.45
C ILE A 76 16.44 0.84 -3.62
N THR A 77 15.96 1.00 -4.84
CA THR A 77 16.70 0.68 -6.08
C THR A 77 16.99 1.89 -6.93
N HIS A 78 16.19 2.95 -6.80
CA HIS A 78 16.42 4.23 -7.49
C HIS A 78 16.08 5.41 -6.61
N LEU A 79 16.83 6.49 -6.83
CA LEU A 79 16.64 7.78 -6.19
C LEU A 79 16.35 8.84 -7.28
N SER A 80 15.58 9.87 -6.93
CA SER A 80 15.49 11.08 -7.73
C SER A 80 16.85 11.77 -7.82
N ALA A 81 16.95 12.77 -8.70
CA ALA A 81 18.08 13.70 -8.63
C ALA A 81 18.12 14.35 -7.22
N PRO A 82 19.32 14.57 -6.66
CA PRO A 82 19.46 15.34 -5.43
C PRO A 82 18.96 16.77 -5.63
N THR A 83 18.45 17.37 -4.56
CA THR A 83 18.00 18.77 -4.56
C THR A 83 19.01 19.63 -3.79
N ARG A 84 18.80 20.95 -3.79
CA ARG A 84 19.60 21.86 -2.95
C ARG A 84 19.45 21.56 -1.46
N ASP A 85 18.30 21.02 -1.06
CA ASP A 85 17.88 20.88 0.34
C ASP A 85 18.14 19.48 0.91
N GLY A 86 18.68 18.55 0.11
CA GLY A 86 18.99 17.22 0.58
C GLY A 86 19.31 16.21 -0.50
N PRO A 87 19.61 14.96 -0.11
CA PRO A 87 19.83 13.89 -1.06
C PRO A 87 18.57 13.61 -1.89
N GLY A 88 18.72 12.87 -2.99
CA GLY A 88 17.57 12.41 -3.78
C GLY A 88 16.60 11.58 -2.93
N THR A 89 15.33 11.60 -3.28
CA THR A 89 14.29 10.81 -2.61
C THR A 89 14.10 9.47 -3.30
N PRO A 90 13.71 8.40 -2.59
CA PRO A 90 13.39 7.12 -3.20
C PRO A 90 12.26 7.24 -4.25
N ILE A 91 12.53 6.74 -5.46
CA ILE A 91 11.55 6.73 -6.56
C ILE A 91 11.21 5.31 -7.03
N SER A 92 12.04 4.32 -6.71
CA SER A 92 11.76 2.91 -6.97
C SER A 92 12.36 2.03 -5.88
N SER A 93 11.72 0.88 -5.64
CA SER A 93 12.17 -0.14 -4.70
C SER A 93 11.76 -1.53 -5.15
N SER A 94 12.53 -2.53 -4.74
CA SER A 94 12.05 -3.91 -4.66
C SER A 94 11.25 -4.06 -3.37
N SER A 95 9.94 -4.31 -3.48
CA SER A 95 9.03 -4.37 -2.33
C SER A 95 9.40 -5.49 -1.33
N GLN A 96 8.91 -5.36 -0.10
CA GLN A 96 9.05 -6.38 0.94
C GLN A 96 8.50 -7.74 0.45
N PRO A 97 9.29 -8.84 0.49
CA PRO A 97 8.88 -10.16 -0.01
C PRO A 97 7.56 -10.68 0.55
N SER A 98 7.31 -10.58 1.85
CA SER A 98 6.09 -11.06 2.48
C SER A 98 4.85 -10.29 2.02
N LEU A 99 4.93 -8.96 1.98
CA LEU A 99 3.86 -8.11 1.46
C LEU A 99 3.57 -8.40 -0.02
N MET A 100 4.63 -8.52 -0.84
CA MET A 100 4.50 -8.86 -2.26
C MET A 100 3.85 -10.22 -2.46
N ALA A 101 4.31 -11.25 -1.72
CA ALA A 101 3.73 -12.59 -1.77
C ALA A 101 2.24 -12.57 -1.41
N GLN A 102 1.86 -11.89 -0.32
CA GLN A 102 0.47 -11.76 0.09
C GLN A 102 -0.40 -11.04 -0.96
N MET A 103 0.12 -9.98 -1.61
CA MET A 103 -0.61 -9.30 -2.69
C MET A 103 -0.79 -10.20 -3.92
N LEU A 104 0.24 -10.99 -4.28
CA LEU A 104 0.13 -11.96 -5.38
C LEU A 104 -0.89 -13.06 -5.07
N GLU A 105 -0.94 -13.52 -3.82
CA GLU A 105 -1.95 -14.47 -3.37
C GLU A 105 -3.36 -13.87 -3.46
N ASP A 106 -3.55 -12.61 -3.01
CA ASP A 106 -4.85 -11.92 -3.05
C ASP A 106 -5.42 -11.74 -4.47
N LEU A 107 -4.55 -11.75 -5.49
CA LEU A 107 -4.95 -11.68 -6.90
C LEU A 107 -5.59 -12.96 -7.41
N HIS A 108 -5.48 -14.10 -6.73
CA HIS A 108 -6.02 -15.38 -7.23
C HIS A 108 -5.61 -15.64 -8.70
N LEU A 109 -4.31 -15.65 -8.95
CA LEU A 109 -3.73 -15.85 -10.27
C LEU A 109 -4.01 -17.28 -10.78
N ALA A 110 -4.20 -17.42 -12.09
CA ALA A 110 -4.41 -18.68 -12.77
C ALA A 110 -3.81 -18.61 -14.19
N PRO A 111 -3.42 -19.75 -14.78
CA PRO A 111 -2.94 -19.80 -16.16
C PRO A 111 -3.93 -19.16 -17.14
N GLY A 112 -3.40 -18.37 -18.09
CA GLY A 112 -4.16 -17.72 -19.15
C GLY A 112 -4.82 -16.39 -18.79
N LEU A 113 -4.74 -15.93 -17.54
CA LEU A 113 -5.28 -14.62 -17.16
C LEU A 113 -4.39 -13.49 -17.67
N ARG A 114 -4.97 -12.49 -18.34
CA ARG A 114 -4.28 -11.24 -18.68
C ARG A 114 -4.14 -10.35 -17.45
N VAL A 115 -2.91 -9.93 -17.18
CA VAL A 115 -2.56 -9.12 -16.02
C VAL A 115 -1.92 -7.80 -16.46
N LEU A 116 -2.42 -6.69 -15.93
CA LEU A 116 -1.70 -5.42 -15.92
C LEU A 116 -1.02 -5.23 -14.56
N GLU A 117 0.29 -5.07 -14.59
CA GLU A 117 1.07 -4.56 -13.47
C GLU A 117 1.37 -3.08 -13.71
N ILE A 118 1.09 -2.24 -12.71
CA ILE A 118 1.36 -0.80 -12.73
C ILE A 118 2.47 -0.51 -11.71
N GLY A 119 3.66 -0.18 -12.22
CA GLY A 119 4.91 -0.04 -11.49
C GLY A 119 5.83 -1.23 -11.70
N ALA A 120 6.45 -1.33 -12.89
CA ALA A 120 7.35 -2.42 -13.25
C ALA A 120 8.53 -2.54 -12.26
N GLY A 121 9.05 -1.41 -11.77
CA GLY A 121 10.10 -1.38 -10.77
C GLY A 121 11.34 -2.14 -11.24
N THR A 122 11.70 -3.22 -10.56
CA THR A 122 12.85 -4.05 -10.96
C THR A 122 12.53 -5.12 -12.00
N GLY A 123 11.25 -5.33 -12.34
CA GLY A 123 10.76 -6.45 -13.16
C GLY A 123 10.56 -7.76 -12.40
N TYR A 124 10.91 -7.81 -11.10
CA TYR A 124 10.80 -9.04 -10.29
C TYR A 124 9.36 -9.53 -10.14
N ASN A 125 8.44 -8.63 -9.79
CA ASN A 125 7.04 -8.99 -9.60
C ASN A 125 6.36 -9.37 -10.94
N ALA A 126 6.68 -8.67 -12.04
CA ALA A 126 6.31 -9.05 -13.39
C ALA A 126 6.73 -10.50 -13.75
N ALA A 127 7.97 -10.87 -13.43
CA ALA A 127 8.46 -12.23 -13.66
C ALA A 127 7.69 -13.27 -12.85
N LEU A 128 7.37 -12.98 -11.58
CA LEU A 128 6.55 -13.85 -10.73
C LEU A 128 5.13 -14.02 -11.26
N LEU A 129 4.49 -12.93 -11.69
CA LEU A 129 3.17 -12.97 -12.33
C LEU A 129 3.19 -13.91 -13.55
N ALA A 130 4.17 -13.72 -14.44
CA ALA A 130 4.31 -14.50 -15.66
C ALA A 130 4.57 -16.00 -15.41
N CYS A 131 5.23 -16.36 -14.30
CA CYS A 131 5.37 -17.76 -13.88
C CYS A 131 4.01 -18.47 -13.74
N VAL A 132 3.00 -17.75 -13.24
CA VAL A 132 1.70 -18.32 -12.88
C VAL A 132 0.70 -18.20 -14.02
N VAL A 133 0.61 -17.03 -14.64
CA VAL A 133 -0.38 -16.79 -15.71
C VAL A 133 0.09 -17.28 -17.08
N GLY A 134 1.40 -17.50 -17.25
CA GLY A 134 2.00 -17.97 -18.49
C GLY A 134 2.56 -16.84 -19.36
N PRO A 135 3.37 -17.20 -20.38
CA PRO A 135 4.08 -16.24 -21.22
C PRO A 135 3.13 -15.36 -22.04
N GLY A 136 3.49 -14.09 -22.19
CA GLY A 136 2.72 -13.12 -22.98
C GLY A 136 1.43 -12.63 -22.33
N GLN A 137 1.15 -13.01 -21.08
CA GLN A 137 -0.08 -12.63 -20.37
C GLN A 137 0.13 -11.47 -19.38
N VAL A 138 1.35 -10.99 -19.20
CA VAL A 138 1.67 -9.88 -18.29
C VAL A 138 2.11 -8.68 -19.10
N THR A 139 1.36 -7.59 -18.98
CA THR A 139 1.82 -6.25 -19.36
C THR A 139 2.26 -5.53 -18.08
N SER A 140 3.51 -5.09 -18.03
CA SER A 140 4.07 -4.37 -16.90
C SER A 140 4.48 -2.97 -17.34
N ILE A 141 3.92 -1.95 -16.70
CA ILE A 141 4.13 -0.56 -17.09
C ILE A 141 4.88 0.21 -16.02
N ASP A 142 5.76 1.12 -16.44
CA ASP A 142 6.41 2.08 -15.55
C ASP A 142 6.49 3.44 -16.24
N VAL A 143 6.48 4.49 -15.42
CA VAL A 143 6.52 5.88 -15.89
C VAL A 143 7.96 6.38 -16.02
N ASP A 144 8.91 5.79 -15.29
CA ASP A 144 10.32 6.17 -15.33
C ASP A 144 11.08 5.30 -16.33
N ARG A 145 11.65 5.93 -17.36
CA ARG A 145 12.39 5.23 -18.43
C ARG A 145 13.63 4.48 -17.95
N LYS A 146 14.32 4.97 -16.91
CA LYS A 146 15.53 4.30 -16.39
C LYS A 146 15.15 3.05 -15.61
N VAL A 147 14.11 3.16 -14.78
CA VAL A 147 13.54 2.01 -14.06
C VAL A 147 13.03 0.97 -15.06
N LEU A 148 12.28 1.42 -16.07
CA LEU A 148 11.74 0.55 -17.11
C LEU A 148 12.83 -0.19 -17.90
N PHE A 149 13.91 0.50 -18.27
CA PHE A 149 15.03 -0.09 -19.00
C PHE A 149 15.70 -1.21 -18.18
N GLU A 150 15.92 -0.99 -16.87
CA GLU A 150 16.46 -2.02 -16.00
C GLU A 150 15.51 -3.20 -15.81
N ALA A 151 14.20 -2.95 -15.64
CA ALA A 151 13.21 -4.01 -15.60
C ALA A 151 13.25 -4.88 -16.86
N TRP A 152 13.34 -4.24 -18.03
CA TRP A 152 13.48 -4.93 -19.31
C TRP A 152 14.76 -5.76 -19.38
N ASP A 153 15.92 -5.20 -19.01
CA ASP A 153 17.20 -5.92 -19.01
C ASP A 153 17.19 -7.13 -18.07
N HIS A 154 16.66 -7.01 -16.85
CA HIS A 154 16.51 -8.16 -15.95
C HIS A 154 15.58 -9.23 -16.54
N LEU A 155 14.47 -8.83 -17.14
CA LEU A 155 13.50 -9.77 -17.74
C LEU A 155 14.06 -10.49 -18.98
N ARG A 156 15.06 -9.94 -19.67
CA ARG A 156 15.75 -10.64 -20.78
C ARG A 156 16.53 -11.87 -20.33
N ALA A 157 16.93 -11.93 -19.07
CA ALA A 157 17.53 -13.14 -18.50
C ALA A 157 16.50 -14.28 -18.33
N PHE A 158 15.20 -13.97 -18.44
CA PHE A 158 14.08 -14.90 -18.31
C PHE A 158 13.13 -14.79 -19.52
N PRO A 159 13.61 -15.07 -20.75
CA PRO A 159 12.83 -14.86 -21.98
C PRO A 159 11.56 -15.71 -22.03
N GLU A 160 11.54 -16.85 -21.35
CA GLU A 160 10.38 -17.73 -21.24
C GLU A 160 9.21 -17.12 -20.48
N ARG A 161 9.42 -16.00 -19.77
CA ARG A 161 8.35 -15.27 -19.07
C ARG A 161 7.50 -14.43 -20.02
N GLY A 162 8.06 -14.00 -21.15
CA GLY A 162 7.33 -13.22 -22.17
C GLY A 162 6.57 -12.02 -21.61
N VAL A 163 7.14 -11.30 -20.63
CA VAL A 163 6.54 -10.09 -20.06
C VAL A 163 6.64 -8.95 -21.07
N ASP A 164 5.54 -8.25 -21.31
CA ASP A 164 5.51 -7.06 -22.16
C ASP A 164 5.70 -5.79 -21.31
N VAL A 165 6.89 -5.19 -21.40
CA VAL A 165 7.27 -4.03 -20.60
C VAL A 165 7.01 -2.75 -21.40
N LYS A 166 6.19 -1.83 -20.87
CA LYS A 166 5.79 -0.59 -21.58
C LYS A 166 6.07 0.67 -20.78
N HIS A 167 6.53 1.71 -21.46
CA HIS A 167 6.61 3.05 -20.89
C HIS A 167 5.21 3.68 -20.94
N ALA A 168 4.58 3.88 -19.79
CA ALA A 168 3.25 4.46 -19.70
C ALA A 168 2.99 5.05 -18.31
N ASP A 169 2.09 6.03 -18.28
CA ASP A 169 1.55 6.55 -17.02
C ASP A 169 0.47 5.60 -16.49
N GLY A 170 0.74 5.01 -15.32
CA GLY A 170 -0.15 4.08 -14.65
C GLY A 170 -1.55 4.60 -14.36
N ARG A 171 -1.73 5.92 -14.25
CA ARG A 171 -3.03 6.56 -14.02
C ARG A 171 -4.01 6.30 -15.16
N HIS A 172 -3.50 6.08 -16.36
CA HIS A 172 -4.27 5.82 -17.57
C HIS A 172 -4.38 4.32 -17.92
N GLY A 173 -3.84 3.44 -17.08
CA GLY A 173 -3.74 2.01 -17.38
C GLY A 173 -2.94 1.75 -18.67
N TYR A 174 -3.35 0.74 -19.43
CA TYR A 174 -2.76 0.41 -20.73
C TYR A 174 -3.84 -0.04 -21.73
N PRO A 175 -4.44 0.89 -22.51
CA PRO A 175 -5.63 0.61 -23.32
C PRO A 175 -5.40 -0.38 -24.47
N GLU A 176 -4.15 -0.62 -24.88
CA GLU A 176 -3.84 -1.58 -25.96
C GLU A 176 -3.86 -3.05 -25.49
N GLY A 177 -3.77 -3.30 -24.17
CA GLY A 177 -3.72 -4.65 -23.60
C GLY A 177 -5.06 -5.20 -23.09
N VAL A 178 -6.15 -4.48 -23.34
CA VAL A 178 -7.47 -4.70 -22.72
C VAL A 178 -8.28 -5.85 -23.34
N PRO A 179 -9.24 -6.44 -22.60
CA PRO A 179 -9.50 -6.22 -21.18
C PRO A 179 -8.56 -7.04 -20.28
N PHE A 180 -8.26 -6.52 -19.09
CA PHE A 180 -7.44 -7.22 -18.09
C PHE A 180 -8.33 -7.99 -17.10
N GLU A 181 -7.93 -9.23 -16.77
CA GLU A 181 -8.58 -10.01 -15.73
C GLU A 181 -8.04 -9.69 -14.34
N ARG A 182 -6.81 -9.18 -14.27
CA ARG A 182 -6.16 -8.70 -13.05
C ARG A 182 -5.48 -7.36 -13.30
N ILE A 183 -5.65 -6.43 -12.38
CA ILE A 183 -4.83 -5.22 -12.30
C ILE A 183 -4.19 -5.17 -10.92
N MET A 184 -2.87 -5.05 -10.89
CA MET A 184 -2.08 -4.90 -9.67
C MET A 184 -1.30 -3.59 -9.75
N VAL A 185 -1.51 -2.72 -8.76
CA VAL A 185 -0.76 -1.46 -8.62
C VAL A 185 0.28 -1.66 -7.54
N THR A 186 1.54 -1.33 -7.82
CA THR A 186 2.68 -1.43 -6.89
C THR A 186 3.20 -0.05 -6.47
N ALA A 187 2.34 0.96 -6.60
CA ALA A 187 2.54 2.32 -6.13
C ALA A 187 1.28 2.84 -5.41
N ALA A 188 1.47 3.66 -4.39
CA ALA A 188 0.41 4.24 -3.58
C ALA A 188 -0.39 5.28 -4.39
N THR A 189 -1.70 5.14 -4.42
CA THR A 189 -2.61 6.09 -5.08
C THR A 189 -3.54 6.75 -4.06
N PRO A 190 -3.92 8.04 -4.22
CA PRO A 190 -4.92 8.67 -3.37
C PRO A 190 -6.36 8.26 -3.71
N ASP A 191 -6.58 7.69 -4.89
CA ASP A 191 -7.90 7.23 -5.33
C ASP A 191 -7.80 6.12 -6.39
N VAL A 192 -8.88 5.39 -6.60
CA VAL A 192 -9.03 4.47 -7.73
C VAL A 192 -9.11 5.27 -9.03
N GLU A 193 -8.38 4.86 -10.06
CA GLU A 193 -8.45 5.50 -11.38
C GLU A 193 -9.63 4.96 -12.20
N PRO A 194 -10.44 5.81 -12.84
CA PRO A 194 -11.49 5.37 -13.76
C PRO A 194 -10.96 4.46 -14.86
N ALA A 195 -9.77 4.75 -15.39
CA ALA A 195 -9.13 3.95 -16.43
C ALA A 195 -8.92 2.49 -16.00
N TRP A 196 -8.62 2.22 -14.74
CA TRP A 196 -8.49 0.84 -14.25
C TRP A 196 -9.84 0.12 -14.30
N LEU A 197 -10.92 0.79 -13.92
CA LEU A 197 -12.27 0.21 -13.92
C LEU A 197 -12.80 -0.03 -15.34
N GLU A 198 -12.45 0.84 -16.29
CA GLU A 198 -12.84 0.74 -17.70
C GLU A 198 -12.13 -0.38 -18.45
N GLN A 199 -10.89 -0.67 -18.07
CA GLN A 199 -10.00 -1.61 -18.78
C GLN A 199 -10.10 -3.04 -18.25
N MET A 200 -10.94 -3.29 -17.23
CA MET A 200 -11.09 -4.60 -16.62
C MET A 200 -12.24 -5.41 -17.22
N SER A 201 -11.98 -6.72 -17.36
CA SER A 201 -13.01 -7.71 -17.61
C SER A 201 -14.04 -7.73 -16.46
N PRO A 202 -15.34 -7.92 -16.72
CA PRO A 202 -16.32 -8.13 -15.65
C PRO A 202 -15.90 -9.28 -14.72
N GLY A 203 -15.93 -9.02 -13.41
CA GLY A 203 -15.45 -9.95 -12.38
C GLY A 203 -13.93 -9.99 -12.20
N GLY A 204 -13.17 -9.17 -12.95
CA GLY A 204 -11.73 -9.04 -12.78
C GLY A 204 -11.36 -8.51 -11.39
N ILE A 205 -10.16 -8.85 -10.91
CA ILE A 205 -9.67 -8.43 -9.58
C ILE A 205 -8.73 -7.23 -9.71
N LEU A 206 -9.07 -6.15 -9.01
CA LEU A 206 -8.22 -4.99 -8.81
C LEU A 206 -7.57 -5.08 -7.44
N LEU A 207 -6.27 -4.85 -7.38
CA LEU A 207 -5.51 -4.70 -6.15
C LEU A 207 -4.67 -3.43 -6.23
N ALA A 208 -4.86 -2.51 -5.28
CA ALA A 208 -4.11 -1.25 -5.26
C ALA A 208 -3.84 -0.77 -3.82
N PRO A 209 -2.64 -0.25 -3.50
CA PRO A 209 -2.39 0.48 -2.28
C PRO A 209 -3.06 1.85 -2.33
N LEU A 210 -4.11 2.04 -1.53
CA LEU A 210 -4.87 3.28 -1.43
C LEU A 210 -4.43 4.08 -0.20
N VAL A 211 -4.06 5.34 -0.41
CA VAL A 211 -3.78 6.32 0.63
C VAL A 211 -5.07 7.06 0.95
N LEU A 212 -5.69 6.70 2.06
CA LEU A 212 -6.92 7.32 2.54
C LEU A 212 -6.61 8.67 3.21
N ALA A 213 -5.56 8.68 4.02
CA ALA A 213 -5.04 9.88 4.69
C ALA A 213 -3.55 9.70 4.97
N PRO A 214 -2.81 10.77 5.35
CA PRO A 214 -1.47 10.62 5.92
C PRO A 214 -1.45 9.53 7.00
N GLY A 215 -0.52 8.57 6.90
CA GLY A 215 -0.44 7.43 7.83
C GLY A 215 -1.54 6.36 7.70
N LEU A 216 -2.54 6.56 6.83
CA LEU A 216 -3.59 5.59 6.52
C LEU A 216 -3.47 5.13 5.06
N ALA A 217 -2.59 4.16 4.84
CA ALA A 217 -2.42 3.50 3.56
C ALA A 217 -2.72 2.01 3.69
N PHE A 218 -3.61 1.49 2.85
CA PHE A 218 -4.07 0.11 2.89
C PHE A 218 -4.09 -0.50 1.50
N ILE A 219 -3.84 -1.81 1.40
CA ILE A 219 -4.18 -2.56 0.20
C ILE A 219 -5.70 -2.67 0.11
N VAL A 220 -6.25 -2.17 -0.99
CA VAL A 220 -7.63 -2.39 -1.42
C VAL A 220 -7.63 -3.55 -2.40
N ARG A 221 -8.50 -4.52 -2.20
CA ARG A 221 -8.69 -5.64 -3.12
C ARG A 221 -10.17 -5.89 -3.36
N GLY A 222 -10.57 -5.96 -4.62
CA GLY A 222 -11.97 -6.11 -5.00
C GLY A 222 -12.19 -6.57 -6.42
N THR A 223 -13.45 -6.80 -6.75
CA THR A 223 -13.88 -7.18 -8.10
C THR A 223 -14.50 -5.99 -8.80
N VAL A 224 -14.26 -5.85 -10.10
CA VAL A 224 -14.88 -4.83 -10.93
C VAL A 224 -16.00 -5.44 -11.76
N SER A 225 -17.19 -4.84 -11.71
CA SER A 225 -18.32 -5.20 -12.57
C SER A 225 -19.06 -3.94 -12.98
N ASN A 226 -19.42 -3.80 -14.25
CA ASN A 226 -20.05 -2.59 -14.79
C ASN A 226 -19.29 -1.31 -14.43
N ARG A 227 -17.95 -1.34 -14.44
CA ARG A 227 -17.06 -0.24 -14.05
C ARG A 227 -17.23 0.25 -12.60
N VAL A 228 -17.81 -0.59 -11.75
CA VAL A 228 -17.89 -0.37 -10.30
C VAL A 228 -16.96 -1.36 -9.62
N LEU A 229 -16.00 -0.84 -8.86
CA LEU A 229 -15.21 -1.63 -7.94
C LEU A 229 -16.03 -1.93 -6.69
N THR A 230 -16.10 -3.20 -6.27
CA THR A 230 -16.53 -3.58 -4.91
C THR A 230 -15.37 -4.26 -4.21
N ALA A 231 -14.84 -3.66 -3.16
CA ALA A 231 -13.56 -4.02 -2.55
C ALA A 231 -13.57 -3.98 -1.02
N LYS A 232 -12.54 -4.59 -0.43
CA LYS A 232 -12.25 -4.50 1.00
C LYS A 232 -10.82 -4.00 1.22
N LEU A 233 -10.59 -3.39 2.38
CA LEU A 233 -9.25 -3.10 2.89
C LEU A 233 -8.68 -4.38 3.51
N THR A 234 -7.52 -4.85 3.05
CA THR A 234 -6.92 -6.10 3.56
C THR A 234 -5.89 -5.84 4.64
N ARG A 235 -4.88 -5.03 4.35
CA ARG A 235 -3.77 -4.76 5.28
C ARG A 235 -3.20 -3.36 5.09
N ALA A 236 -2.68 -2.77 6.17
CA ALA A 236 -1.95 -1.52 6.09
C ALA A 236 -0.63 -1.74 5.33
N ALA A 237 -0.33 -0.87 4.37
CA ALA A 237 0.87 -0.98 3.55
C ALA A 237 1.29 0.38 2.99
N TYR A 238 2.58 0.68 3.08
CA TYR A 238 3.15 1.92 2.55
C TYR A 238 3.91 1.62 1.27
N PHE A 239 3.57 2.35 0.23
CA PHE A 239 4.22 2.31 -1.07
C PHE A 239 4.68 3.70 -1.46
N MET A 240 5.66 3.76 -2.36
CA MET A 240 6.01 5.01 -3.04
C MET A 240 4.79 5.52 -3.82
N PRO A 241 4.59 6.84 -3.92
CA PRO A 241 3.44 7.39 -4.62
C PRO A 241 3.45 7.02 -6.11
N LEU A 242 2.26 6.80 -6.65
CA LEU A 242 1.99 6.76 -8.09
C LEU A 242 2.19 8.17 -8.66
N ARG A 243 2.94 8.29 -9.74
CA ARG A 243 3.47 9.55 -10.25
C ARG A 243 3.34 9.65 -11.76
N ALA A 244 3.33 10.86 -12.29
CA ALA A 244 3.65 11.14 -13.68
C ALA A 244 5.16 11.11 -13.94
N GLU A 245 5.55 11.10 -15.22
CA GLU A 245 6.97 11.21 -15.59
C GLU A 245 7.51 12.57 -15.13
N GLY A 246 8.65 12.56 -14.42
CA GLY A 246 9.28 13.76 -13.90
C GLY A 246 8.65 14.34 -12.62
N GLU A 247 7.51 13.81 -12.15
CA GLU A 247 7.00 14.17 -10.82
C GLU A 247 7.93 13.60 -9.74
N THR A 248 8.49 14.49 -8.92
CA THR A 248 9.25 14.15 -7.72
C THR A 248 8.47 14.65 -6.51
N GLY A 249 8.11 13.79 -5.57
CA GLY A 249 7.59 14.25 -4.29
C GLY A 249 6.77 13.20 -3.55
N GLU A 250 7.08 13.04 -2.28
CA GLU A 250 6.04 12.82 -1.28
C GLU A 250 5.26 14.13 -1.13
N PRO A 251 3.94 14.11 -0.89
CA PRO A 251 3.21 15.34 -0.58
C PRO A 251 3.85 16.03 0.64
N GLU A 252 4.06 17.34 0.53
CA GLU A 252 4.62 18.16 1.59
C GLU A 252 3.80 17.99 2.87
N GLN A 253 4.37 17.37 3.90
CA GLN A 253 3.79 17.39 5.24
C GLN A 253 4.01 18.79 5.80
N ARG A 254 3.02 19.67 5.68
CA ARG A 254 3.09 20.99 6.30
C ARG A 254 3.22 20.86 7.82
N PRO A 255 4.24 21.49 8.43
CA PRO A 255 4.32 21.64 9.87
C PRO A 255 3.08 22.36 10.42
N TRP A 256 2.83 22.11 11.69
CA TRP A 256 1.56 22.43 12.36
C TRP A 256 1.47 23.88 12.86
N ASP A 257 0.34 24.57 12.59
CA ASP A 257 0.11 25.98 12.97
C ASP A 257 -0.41 26.21 14.40
N HIS A 258 -0.93 25.18 15.12
CA HIS A 258 -1.60 25.33 16.43
C HIS A 258 -0.92 24.61 17.62
N ALA A 259 0.38 24.32 17.58
CA ALA A 259 1.00 23.35 18.51
C ALA A 259 1.04 23.90 19.95
N GLY A 260 1.05 25.23 20.07
CA GLY A 260 1.03 25.94 21.36
C GLY A 260 -0.34 26.04 22.02
N GLU A 261 -1.43 25.62 21.36
CA GLU A 261 -2.81 25.80 21.85
C GLU A 261 -3.44 24.51 22.38
N MET A 262 -2.71 23.40 22.35
CA MET A 262 -3.24 22.09 22.69
C MET A 262 -3.19 21.79 24.19
N GLN A 263 -4.33 21.37 24.72
CA GLN A 263 -4.44 20.88 26.09
C GLN A 263 -4.43 19.35 26.11
N THR A 264 -3.57 18.77 26.95
CA THR A 264 -3.56 17.32 27.16
C THR A 264 -4.70 16.95 28.11
N CYS A 265 -5.56 16.03 27.67
CA CYS A 265 -6.66 15.47 28.42
C CYS A 265 -6.38 13.99 28.76
N PRO A 266 -6.93 13.45 29.86
CA PRO A 266 -6.95 12.01 30.09
C PRO A 266 -7.70 11.31 28.96
N ALA A 267 -7.05 10.36 28.30
CA ALA A 267 -7.64 9.54 27.27
C ALA A 267 -8.71 8.59 27.89
N PRO A 268 -10.00 8.68 27.50
CA PRO A 268 -11.06 7.83 28.05
C PRO A 268 -10.80 6.33 27.90
N TRP A 269 -10.08 5.95 26.84
CA TRP A 269 -9.68 4.57 26.54
C TRP A 269 -8.42 4.11 27.28
N ALA A 270 -7.69 4.99 27.99
CA ALA A 270 -6.44 4.63 28.66
C ALA A 270 -6.64 3.46 29.64
N HIS A 271 -7.78 3.39 30.30
CA HIS A 271 -8.15 2.30 31.21
C HIS A 271 -8.75 1.08 30.51
N TRP A 272 -9.27 1.25 29.29
CA TRP A 272 -9.87 0.16 28.49
C TRP A 272 -8.82 -0.86 28.02
N PHE A 273 -7.60 -0.37 27.73
CA PHE A 273 -6.49 -1.20 27.28
C PHE A 273 -5.57 -1.69 28.42
N ASP A 274 -5.83 -1.31 29.67
CA ASP A 274 -5.04 -1.68 30.86
C ASP A 274 -5.25 -3.15 31.31
N ARG A 275 -5.70 -4.01 30.39
CA ARG A 275 -5.80 -5.46 30.56
C ARG A 275 -5.23 -6.17 29.33
N ARG A 276 -3.92 -6.45 29.38
CA ARG A 276 -3.24 -7.55 28.66
C ARG A 276 -3.32 -7.56 27.11
N ARG A 277 -3.42 -6.43 26.40
CA ARG A 277 -3.41 -6.43 24.92
C ARG A 277 -2.04 -6.00 24.32
N PRO A 278 -1.58 -6.60 23.20
CA PRO A 278 -0.32 -6.21 22.54
C PRO A 278 -0.39 -4.79 21.95
N ARG A 279 0.77 -4.11 21.80
CA ARG A 279 0.91 -2.80 21.12
C ARG A 279 0.20 -2.73 19.75
N ALA A 280 0.17 -3.84 19.00
CA ALA A 280 -0.52 -3.93 17.71
C ALA A 280 -2.03 -3.63 17.82
N SER A 281 -2.68 -3.95 18.94
CA SER A 281 -4.09 -3.62 19.18
C SER A 281 -4.34 -2.12 19.25
N TRP A 282 -3.32 -1.35 19.63
CA TRP A 282 -3.43 0.09 19.74
C TRP A 282 -3.24 0.78 18.38
N LEU A 283 -2.23 0.40 17.61
CA LEU A 283 -2.10 0.99 16.27
C LEU A 283 -3.38 0.83 15.44
N VAL A 284 -4.02 -0.34 15.52
CA VAL A 284 -5.32 -0.59 14.88
C VAL A 284 -6.43 0.33 15.42
N PHE A 285 -6.51 0.55 16.74
CA PHE A 285 -7.54 1.42 17.30
C PHE A 285 -7.35 2.91 16.95
N ILE A 286 -6.14 3.48 17.01
CA ILE A 286 -5.94 4.87 16.52
C ILE A 286 -6.24 4.99 15.02
N GLN A 287 -5.89 3.97 14.23
CA GLN A 287 -6.21 3.93 12.80
C GLN A 287 -7.72 3.87 12.55
N SER A 288 -8.48 3.13 13.36
CA SER A 288 -9.95 3.12 13.29
C SER A 288 -10.55 4.50 13.50
N LEU A 289 -10.10 5.24 14.51
CA LEU A 289 -10.60 6.60 14.77
C LEU A 289 -10.23 7.57 13.65
N ALA A 290 -8.99 7.50 13.17
CA ALA A 290 -8.55 8.30 12.03
C ALA A 290 -9.34 7.94 10.76
N PHE A 291 -9.66 6.66 10.56
CA PHE A 291 -10.47 6.19 9.45
C PHE A 291 -11.93 6.66 9.56
N LEU A 292 -12.54 6.68 10.75
CA LEU A 292 -13.86 7.30 10.95
C LEU A 292 -13.84 8.80 10.65
N GLY A 293 -12.79 9.51 11.11
CA GLY A 293 -12.57 10.91 10.76
C GLY A 293 -12.49 11.11 9.25
N TYR A 294 -11.73 10.26 8.56
CA TYR A 294 -11.71 10.19 7.10
C TYR A 294 -13.13 9.98 6.56
N LEU A 295 -13.86 8.92 6.93
CA LEU A 295 -15.21 8.64 6.43
C LEU A 295 -16.19 9.81 6.58
N ARG A 296 -16.04 10.61 7.65
CA ARG A 296 -16.82 11.83 7.93
C ARG A 296 -16.41 13.07 7.11
N GLY A 297 -15.41 12.96 6.24
CA GLY A 297 -14.88 14.07 5.45
C GLY A 297 -14.01 15.05 6.26
N LEU A 298 -13.56 14.64 7.45
CA LEU A 298 -12.69 15.46 8.29
C LEU A 298 -11.24 15.39 7.80
N ALA A 299 -10.46 16.44 8.12
CA ALA A 299 -9.04 16.43 7.83
C ALA A 299 -8.33 15.50 8.82
N VAL A 300 -7.48 14.63 8.28
CA VAL A 300 -6.71 13.65 9.04
C VAL A 300 -5.23 13.88 8.78
N GLN A 301 -4.44 13.93 9.84
CA GLN A 301 -2.99 14.06 9.78
C GLN A 301 -2.33 12.99 10.64
N PHE A 302 -1.07 12.68 10.35
CA PHE A 302 -0.29 11.68 11.05
C PHE A 302 1.07 12.24 11.42
N GLN A 303 1.54 11.93 12.62
CA GLN A 303 2.88 12.30 13.07
C GLN A 303 3.52 11.18 13.87
N SER A 304 4.81 10.96 13.59
CA SER A 304 5.68 10.18 14.46
C SER A 304 6.44 11.12 15.39
N LEU A 305 6.28 10.92 16.70
CA LEU A 305 6.97 11.68 17.73
C LEU A 305 8.40 11.15 17.97
N PRO A 306 9.32 11.98 18.51
CA PRO A 306 10.70 11.57 18.79
C PRO A 306 10.84 10.39 19.76
N ASP A 307 9.86 10.20 20.65
CA ASP A 307 9.78 9.08 21.60
C ASP A 307 9.28 7.78 20.95
N GLY A 308 8.99 7.80 19.65
CA GLY A 308 8.51 6.66 18.87
C GLY A 308 7.00 6.47 18.92
N GLU A 309 6.25 7.33 19.62
CA GLU A 309 4.79 7.30 19.60
C GLU A 309 4.27 7.83 18.25
N SER A 310 3.28 7.14 17.68
CA SER A 310 2.58 7.61 16.49
C SER A 310 1.23 8.17 16.90
N MET A 311 0.87 9.32 16.34
CA MET A 311 -0.39 9.98 16.63
C MET A 311 -1.14 10.36 15.36
N PHE A 312 -2.47 10.33 15.45
CA PHE A 312 -3.36 10.85 14.42
C PHE A 312 -4.09 12.08 14.94
N ALA A 313 -4.09 13.14 14.13
CA ALA A 313 -4.90 14.33 14.34
C ALA A 313 -6.15 14.25 13.47
N ILE A 314 -7.30 14.57 14.03
CA ILE A 314 -8.54 14.79 13.28
C ILE A 314 -9.03 16.21 13.56
N SER A 315 -9.30 16.95 12.49
CA SER A 315 -9.71 18.36 12.59
C SER A 315 -10.96 18.71 11.77
N ALA A 316 -11.71 19.67 12.30
CA ALA A 316 -12.90 20.28 11.72
C ALA A 316 -12.81 21.80 11.93
N GLY A 317 -12.22 22.52 10.97
CA GLY A 317 -11.82 23.91 11.19
C GLY A 317 -10.78 24.00 12.31
N ASP A 318 -10.97 24.90 13.27
CA ASP A 318 -10.06 25.09 14.42
C ASP A 318 -10.20 24.02 15.51
N ALA A 319 -11.24 23.17 15.44
CA ALA A 319 -11.44 22.07 16.37
C ALA A 319 -10.54 20.89 15.98
N VAL A 320 -9.63 20.51 16.87
CA VAL A 320 -8.64 19.46 16.63
C VAL A 320 -8.64 18.49 17.81
N CYS A 321 -8.59 17.20 17.52
CA CYS A 321 -8.31 16.16 18.49
C CYS A 321 -7.19 15.23 18.00
N TRP A 322 -6.31 14.85 18.92
CA TRP A 322 -5.17 13.99 18.65
C TRP A 322 -5.25 12.72 19.47
N TYR A 323 -5.23 11.58 18.79
CA TYR A 323 -5.23 10.27 19.41
C TYR A 323 -3.82 9.69 19.38
N GLY A 324 -3.24 9.49 20.57
CA GLY A 324 -2.00 8.76 20.79
C GLY A 324 -2.21 7.58 21.75
N GLU A 325 -1.17 6.77 21.94
CA GLU A 325 -1.20 5.59 22.80
C GLU A 325 -1.58 5.94 24.25
N ARG A 326 -1.04 7.04 24.77
CA ARG A 326 -1.30 7.47 26.17
C ARG A 326 -1.81 8.90 26.28
N ARG A 327 -1.98 9.58 25.15
CA ARG A 327 -2.25 11.01 25.11
C ARG A 327 -3.49 11.27 24.27
N TRP A 328 -4.35 12.11 24.80
CA TRP A 328 -5.40 12.76 24.03
C TRP A 328 -5.16 14.27 24.11
N GLN A 329 -4.90 14.92 22.98
CA GLN A 329 -4.64 16.36 22.95
C GLN A 329 -5.70 17.06 22.12
N VAL A 330 -6.18 18.21 22.59
CA VAL A 330 -7.33 18.90 21.98
C VAL A 330 -7.18 20.42 21.96
N THR A 331 -7.77 21.07 20.96
CA THR A 331 -7.90 22.54 20.94
C THR A 331 -9.18 22.97 21.67
N GLY A 332 -9.01 23.42 22.92
CA GLY A 332 -10.10 23.92 23.76
C GLY A 332 -11.29 22.98 23.89
N LYS A 333 -12.48 23.55 24.08
CA LYS A 333 -13.74 22.77 24.22
C LYS A 333 -14.15 22.11 22.90
N ALA A 334 -14.01 22.80 21.78
CA ALA A 334 -14.47 22.33 20.47
C ALA A 334 -13.71 21.07 20.02
N GLY A 335 -12.37 21.06 20.14
CA GLY A 335 -11.55 19.87 19.87
C GLY A 335 -11.90 18.70 20.78
N ARG A 336 -12.24 18.97 22.05
CA ARG A 336 -12.68 17.93 22.99
C ARG A 336 -14.00 17.28 22.61
N GLU A 337 -14.99 18.09 22.20
CA GLU A 337 -16.28 17.57 21.72
C GLU A 337 -16.14 16.79 20.41
N LEU A 338 -15.27 17.25 19.50
CA LEU A 338 -14.93 16.50 18.28
C LEU A 338 -14.38 15.12 18.63
N GLY A 339 -13.41 15.05 19.55
CA GLY A 339 -12.84 13.78 19.96
C GLY A 339 -13.86 12.85 20.64
N TRP A 340 -14.71 13.40 21.51
CA TRP A 340 -15.80 12.62 22.14
C TRP A 340 -16.79 12.07 21.13
N THR A 341 -17.11 12.85 20.09
CA THR A 341 -18.06 12.43 19.04
C THR A 341 -17.53 11.20 18.29
N LEU A 342 -16.28 11.27 17.82
CA LEU A 342 -15.64 10.15 17.12
C LEU A 342 -15.48 8.91 18.02
N TRP A 343 -15.15 9.11 19.30
CA TRP A 343 -15.04 8.02 20.25
C TRP A 343 -16.38 7.33 20.54
N ARG A 344 -17.46 8.10 20.71
CA ARG A 344 -18.82 7.53 20.91
C ARG A 344 -19.27 6.77 19.68
N GLU A 345 -19.08 7.32 18.50
CA GLU A 345 -19.38 6.66 17.23
C GLU A 345 -18.60 5.33 17.11
N PHE A 346 -17.30 5.34 17.42
CA PHE A 346 -16.50 4.11 17.45
C PHE A 346 -17.11 3.04 18.37
N LEU A 347 -17.59 3.42 19.55
CA LEU A 347 -18.25 2.50 20.47
C LEU A 347 -19.61 2.01 19.96
N GLU A 348 -20.44 2.91 19.41
CA GLU A 348 -21.76 2.60 18.86
C GLU A 348 -21.69 1.62 17.69
N LEU A 349 -20.63 1.70 16.88
CA LEU A 349 -20.36 0.80 15.75
C LEU A 349 -19.65 -0.51 16.16
N GLY A 350 -19.50 -0.77 17.47
CA GLY A 350 -18.89 -1.99 18.00
C GLY A 350 -17.37 -2.05 17.86
N GLY A 351 -16.71 -0.89 17.79
CA GLY A 351 -15.26 -0.76 17.63
C GLY A 351 -14.76 -1.22 16.25
N PRO A 352 -15.23 -0.60 15.16
CA PRO A 352 -14.97 -1.09 13.81
C PRO A 352 -13.50 -0.90 13.41
N ARG A 353 -12.96 -1.83 12.63
CA ARG A 353 -11.67 -1.70 11.94
C ARG A 353 -11.91 -1.21 10.51
N PRO A 354 -10.91 -0.57 9.86
CA PRO A 354 -11.02 -0.23 8.45
C PRO A 354 -11.37 -1.43 7.56
N SER A 355 -10.85 -2.62 7.88
CA SER A 355 -11.16 -3.87 7.16
C SER A 355 -12.59 -4.39 7.35
N ASP A 356 -13.35 -3.83 8.29
CA ASP A 356 -14.77 -4.17 8.50
C ASP A 356 -15.69 -3.38 7.55
N TYR A 357 -15.14 -2.67 6.56
CA TYR A 357 -15.90 -1.92 5.56
C TYR A 357 -15.69 -2.48 4.14
N VAL A 358 -16.77 -2.40 3.36
CA VAL A 358 -16.76 -2.58 1.90
C VAL A 358 -16.74 -1.21 1.24
N LEU A 359 -15.78 -1.02 0.32
CA LEU A 359 -15.70 0.11 -0.58
C LEU A 359 -16.42 -0.25 -1.89
N GLN A 360 -17.37 0.57 -2.29
CA GLN A 360 -17.80 0.66 -3.68
C GLN A 360 -17.24 1.93 -4.31
N ALA A 361 -16.52 1.82 -5.42
CA ALA A 361 -15.95 2.97 -6.13
C ALA A 361 -16.34 2.97 -7.61
N TRP A 362 -16.74 4.14 -8.12
CA TRP A 362 -17.16 4.32 -9.51
C TRP A 362 -16.90 5.75 -9.97
N GLN A 363 -16.76 5.92 -11.29
CA GLN A 363 -16.81 7.24 -11.90
C GLN A 363 -18.28 7.67 -12.02
N GLU A 364 -18.64 8.85 -11.51
CA GLU A 364 -20.01 9.38 -11.66
C GLU A 364 -20.40 9.58 -13.14
N PRO A 365 -21.54 9.05 -13.61
CA PRO A 365 -22.35 9.69 -14.64
C PRO A 365 -23.30 10.74 -13.99
N PRO A 366 -23.86 11.72 -14.73
CA PRO A 366 -24.82 12.66 -14.17
C PRO A 366 -26.13 11.93 -13.81
N GLY A 367 -26.26 11.48 -12.56
CA GLY A 367 -27.49 10.94 -12.01
C GLY A 367 -27.37 9.51 -11.49
N PHE A 368 -26.91 9.36 -10.25
CA PHE A 368 -27.20 8.19 -9.42
C PHE A 368 -27.98 8.66 -8.18
N PRO A 369 -29.05 7.98 -7.77
CA PRO A 369 -29.74 8.32 -6.53
C PRO A 369 -28.86 7.97 -5.32
N GLU A 370 -28.74 8.89 -4.36
CA GLU A 370 -28.30 8.59 -3.01
C GLU A 370 -29.20 7.47 -2.45
N LYS A 371 -28.68 6.23 -2.34
CA LYS A 371 -29.43 5.14 -1.73
C LYS A 371 -28.65 4.53 -0.57
N GLY A 372 -29.27 4.65 0.61
CA GLY A 372 -29.05 3.78 1.76
C GLY A 372 -27.85 4.13 2.63
N GLY A 373 -27.90 3.69 3.89
CA GLY A 373 -26.88 3.99 4.92
C GLY A 373 -25.46 3.58 4.55
N GLY A 374 -24.50 4.22 5.19
CA GLY A 374 -23.07 4.16 4.87
C GLY A 374 -22.47 5.56 4.83
N TYR A 375 -21.22 5.68 4.39
CA TYR A 375 -20.53 6.95 4.19
C TYR A 375 -20.26 7.16 2.70
N LEU A 376 -20.86 8.22 2.13
CA LEU A 376 -20.62 8.63 0.75
C LEU A 376 -19.54 9.71 0.73
N ARG A 377 -18.51 9.52 -0.09
CA ARG A 377 -17.38 10.44 -0.23
C ARG A 377 -17.01 10.66 -1.68
N ARG A 378 -16.88 11.93 -2.06
CA ARG A 378 -16.31 12.32 -3.34
C ARG A 378 -14.79 12.29 -3.25
N GLY A 379 -14.18 11.23 -3.80
CA GLY A 379 -12.74 11.16 -3.97
C GLY A 379 -12.24 12.12 -5.06
N PRO A 380 -10.92 12.27 -5.21
CA PRO A 380 -10.33 13.08 -6.29
C PRO A 380 -10.76 12.65 -7.71
N ARG A 381 -11.14 11.38 -7.89
CA ARG A 381 -11.38 10.77 -9.21
C ARG A 381 -12.64 9.93 -9.27
N CYS A 382 -12.92 9.18 -8.20
CA CYS A 382 -14.11 8.33 -8.09
C CYS A 382 -15.01 8.79 -6.95
N MET A 383 -16.31 8.57 -7.11
CA MET A 383 -17.22 8.53 -5.97
C MET A 383 -16.96 7.23 -5.20
N GLN A 384 -16.97 7.32 -3.87
CA GLN A 384 -16.71 6.21 -2.97
C GLN A 384 -17.87 6.07 -1.99
N HIS A 385 -18.39 4.86 -1.87
CA HIS A 385 -19.39 4.52 -0.87
C HIS A 385 -18.84 3.43 0.04
N TRP A 386 -18.84 3.71 1.34
CA TRP A 386 -18.29 2.85 2.37
C TRP A 386 -19.41 2.32 3.25
N GLN A 387 -19.53 1.00 3.32
CA GLN A 387 -20.54 0.33 4.14
C GLN A 387 -19.86 -0.61 5.12
N GLN A 388 -20.22 -0.51 6.40
CA GLN A 388 -19.76 -1.47 7.39
C GLN A 388 -20.41 -2.82 7.13
N ILE A 389 -19.63 -3.89 7.26
CA ILE A 389 -20.10 -5.26 7.16
C ILE A 389 -20.83 -5.61 8.46
N ASP A 390 -22.05 -6.13 8.37
CA ASP A 390 -22.84 -6.56 9.52
C ASP A 390 -22.07 -7.58 10.38
N GLU A 391 -22.27 -7.55 11.70
CA GLU A 391 -21.55 -8.41 12.66
C GLU A 391 -21.64 -9.91 12.36
N ILE A 392 -22.73 -10.37 11.74
CA ILE A 392 -22.97 -11.76 11.36
C ILE A 392 -22.13 -12.16 10.13
N GLU A 393 -21.79 -11.20 9.28
CA GLU A 393 -20.99 -11.39 8.07
C GLU A 393 -19.50 -11.09 8.28
N ARG A 394 -19.08 -10.70 9.49
CA ARG A 394 -17.66 -10.57 9.84
C ARG A 394 -17.02 -11.95 9.70
N PRO A 395 -16.17 -12.19 8.67
CA PRO A 395 -15.44 -13.44 8.62
C PRO A 395 -14.55 -13.51 9.86
N ALA A 396 -14.63 -14.62 10.59
CA ALA A 396 -13.66 -14.94 11.63
C ALA A 396 -12.29 -15.10 10.95
N PHE A 397 -11.51 -14.02 10.89
CA PHE A 397 -10.12 -14.11 10.46
C PHE A 397 -9.25 -14.45 11.67
N ILE A 398 -8.61 -15.62 11.53
CA ILE A 398 -7.67 -16.31 12.42
C ILE A 398 -6.44 -15.46 12.69
#